data_AF-A0A7Y3KMX4-F1
#
_entry.id   AF-A0A7Y3KMX4-F1
#
_cell.length_a   1.000
_cell.length_b   1.000
_cell.length_c   1.000
_cell.angle_alpha   90.00
_cell.angle_beta   90.00
_cell.angle_gamma   90.00
#
_symmetry.space_group_name_H-M   'P 1'
#
loop_
_entity.id
_entity.type
_entity.pdbx_description
1 polymer ?
#
loop_
_entity_poly.entity_id
_entity_poly.type
_entity_poly.pdbx_seq_one_letter_code
_entity_poly.pdbx_strand_id
1 'polypeptide(L)'
;MNHRSSRALRGLGSLAAACALGLLVAGCGGGAGSSALPSKPISPASAFKPKIFPVMHISRSTAKLAMSKLTRSGAYFSPIRGGKPVRIHTKTVSAGMNLTNNGGPVVPTASVYNILVNCPDESCWGGDISGFENSFFSSNMIHILDQYVGQSATYTVGGDVPVTYNTSSQLGDQDIVNIIYNVAQQYGTGYNAVYNVFLQNGVQQCSQNAGGCYLQQYCAYHGSNDYSDIGHTLYTVEPYQDVSGCQVSSVSNGGQSPNGSTIDSTASTLSHELSETFTDPDVAINNLAWYNSSGGEIGDLCAPAAGVPTQQVTLNTNVFEIQGEYDNNVSDCSWQSP
;
A
#
# COMPACT_ATOMS: atom_id res chain seq x y z
N MET A 1 -46.10 53.54 -14.19
CA MET A 1 -46.94 52.74 -15.11
C MET A 1 -46.70 51.28 -14.75
N ASN A 2 -47.42 50.67 -13.80
CA ASN A 2 -48.78 50.13 -13.89
C ASN A 2 -49.04 49.27 -15.13
N HIS A 3 -49.05 47.94 -14.97
CA HIS A 3 -50.21 47.02 -15.08
C HIS A 3 -49.68 45.56 -15.14
N ARG A 4 -50.02 44.65 -14.21
CA ARG A 4 -51.26 43.83 -14.10
C ARG A 4 -51.53 43.04 -15.40
N SER A 5 -51.79 41.73 -15.43
CA SER A 5 -52.70 40.87 -14.64
C SER A 5 -52.29 39.40 -14.89
N SER A 6 -52.30 38.45 -13.96
CA SER A 6 -53.40 37.85 -13.17
C SER A 6 -54.29 36.85 -13.92
N ARG A 7 -54.32 35.59 -13.43
CA ARG A 7 -55.47 34.74 -13.03
C ARG A 7 -55.20 33.25 -13.33
N ALA A 8 -55.14 32.36 -12.32
CA ALA A 8 -56.24 31.77 -11.52
C ALA A 8 -56.98 30.66 -12.32
N LEU A 9 -57.47 29.53 -11.79
CA LEU A 9 -57.88 29.08 -10.45
C LEU A 9 -58.29 27.57 -10.58
N ARG A 10 -58.64 26.94 -9.43
CA ARG A 10 -59.38 25.65 -9.19
C ARG A 10 -58.46 24.49 -8.77
N GLY A 11 -58.54 23.91 -7.56
CA GLY A 11 -59.51 23.97 -6.47
C GLY A 11 -60.43 22.73 -6.47
N LEU A 12 -60.63 22.16 -5.27
CA LEU A 12 -61.46 20.99 -4.84
C LEU A 12 -60.56 19.83 -4.35
N GLY A 13 -60.74 19.22 -3.19
CA GLY A 13 -61.81 19.26 -2.19
C GLY A 13 -61.71 18.00 -1.32
N SER A 14 -62.08 18.13 -0.06
CA SER A 14 -61.68 17.32 1.10
C SER A 14 -62.48 16.03 1.37
N LEU A 15 -62.03 15.31 2.42
CA LEU A 15 -62.78 14.53 3.44
C LEU A 15 -62.86 12.99 3.37
N ALA A 16 -62.01 12.39 4.21
CA ALA A 16 -62.22 11.35 5.25
C ALA A 16 -63.38 10.35 5.16
N ALA A 17 -63.04 9.06 5.38
CA ALA A 17 -63.85 8.14 6.19
C ALA A 17 -62.96 7.02 6.77
N ALA A 18 -63.10 6.81 8.08
CA ALA A 18 -62.50 5.70 8.82
C ALA A 18 -63.41 4.46 8.78
N CYS A 19 -62.82 3.27 8.74
CA CYS A 19 -63.46 2.02 9.15
C CYS A 19 -62.41 1.09 9.77
N ALA A 20 -62.64 0.75 11.04
CA ALA A 20 -62.00 -0.36 11.73
C ALA A 20 -62.94 -1.57 11.66
N LEU A 21 -62.40 -2.77 11.40
CA LEU A 21 -62.77 -4.03 12.05
C LEU A 21 -61.95 -5.21 11.46
N GLY A 22 -61.57 -6.15 12.33
CA GLY A 22 -61.54 -7.58 11.97
C GLY A 22 -60.17 -8.25 11.88
N LEU A 23 -59.80 -8.98 12.95
CA LEU A 23 -58.79 -10.03 12.93
C LEU A 23 -59.10 -11.10 11.86
N LEU A 24 -58.06 -11.60 11.19
CA LEU A 24 -57.98 -13.00 10.75
C LEU A 24 -56.51 -13.43 10.66
N VAL A 25 -56.19 -14.46 11.44
CA VAL A 25 -54.92 -15.19 11.47
C VAL A 25 -54.88 -16.13 10.26
N ALA A 26 -53.83 -16.07 9.45
CA ALA A 26 -53.32 -17.19 8.65
C ALA A 26 -51.91 -16.88 8.16
N GLY A 27 -50.95 -17.72 8.55
CA GLY A 27 -49.54 -17.55 8.24
C GLY A 27 -49.15 -17.96 6.82
N CYS A 28 -48.05 -17.38 6.36
CA CYS A 28 -47.02 -17.91 5.46
C CYS A 28 -45.79 -17.03 5.80
N GLY A 29 -44.72 -17.55 6.40
CA GLY A 29 -43.78 -18.44 5.75
C GLY A 29 -42.81 -17.60 4.90
N GLY A 30 -41.76 -17.05 5.52
CA GLY A 30 -40.78 -16.21 4.83
C GLY A 30 -39.88 -15.44 5.78
N GLY A 31 -39.17 -16.15 6.66
CA GLY A 31 -38.10 -15.54 7.44
C GLY A 31 -36.97 -15.12 6.49
N ALA A 32 -36.87 -13.84 6.20
CA ALA A 32 -35.63 -13.24 5.74
C ALA A 32 -34.68 -13.20 6.95
N GLY A 33 -34.06 -14.34 7.25
CA GLY A 33 -32.89 -14.36 8.09
C GLY A 33 -31.81 -13.60 7.34
N SER A 34 -31.51 -12.38 7.79
CA SER A 34 -30.23 -11.75 7.53
C SER A 34 -29.16 -12.72 7.99
N SER A 35 -28.62 -13.51 7.07
CA SER A 35 -27.40 -14.27 7.30
C SER A 35 -26.29 -13.24 7.43
N ALA A 36 -26.09 -12.76 8.67
CA ALA A 36 -24.84 -12.16 9.07
C ALA A 36 -23.75 -13.15 8.65
N LEU A 37 -22.87 -12.69 7.75
CA LEU A 37 -21.64 -13.40 7.44
C LEU A 37 -20.98 -13.75 8.77
N PRO A 38 -20.60 -15.02 9.00
CA PRO A 38 -19.96 -15.40 10.24
C PRO A 38 -18.63 -14.65 10.36
N SER A 39 -18.61 -13.65 11.24
CA SER A 39 -17.44 -12.90 11.69
C SER A 39 -16.58 -13.76 12.61
N LYS A 40 -15.95 -14.77 12.02
CA LYS A 40 -14.83 -15.48 12.66
C LYS A 40 -13.59 -15.21 11.81
N PRO A 41 -12.52 -14.63 12.36
CA PRO A 41 -11.24 -14.58 11.67
C PRO A 41 -10.93 -16.00 11.22
N ILE A 42 -10.77 -16.21 9.92
CA ILE A 42 -10.23 -17.46 9.42
C ILE A 42 -8.80 -17.47 9.98
N SER A 43 -8.55 -18.28 11.01
CA SER A 43 -7.18 -18.49 11.47
C SER A 43 -6.38 -18.98 10.27
N PRO A 44 -5.29 -18.30 9.87
CA PRO A 44 -4.53 -18.67 8.69
C PRO A 44 -4.12 -20.14 8.77
N ALA A 45 -4.19 -20.84 7.64
CA ALA A 45 -3.54 -22.13 7.48
C ALA A 45 -2.04 -21.93 7.80
N SER A 46 -1.55 -22.55 8.88
CA SER A 46 -0.22 -22.36 9.49
C SER A 46 0.51 -21.07 9.09
N ALA A 47 0.35 -19.99 9.86
CA ALA A 47 1.03 -18.71 9.63
C ALA A 47 2.50 -18.94 9.25
N PHE A 48 2.90 -18.39 8.09
CA PHE A 48 4.29 -18.41 7.64
C PHE A 48 5.16 -17.84 8.75
N LYS A 49 6.26 -18.52 9.08
CA LYS A 49 7.18 -18.08 10.11
C LYS A 49 8.44 -17.55 9.46
N PRO A 50 8.67 -16.23 9.45
CA PRO A 50 9.90 -15.69 8.91
C PRO A 50 11.08 -16.13 9.76
N LYS A 51 12.26 -16.08 9.14
CA LYS A 51 13.52 -16.10 9.88
C LYS A 51 13.63 -14.77 10.63
N ILE A 52 13.71 -14.82 11.96
CA ILE A 52 13.99 -13.64 12.78
C ILE A 52 15.49 -13.58 13.06
N PHE A 53 16.11 -12.46 12.68
CA PHE A 53 17.53 -12.20 12.91
C PHE A 53 17.79 -11.61 14.30
N PRO A 54 19.04 -11.67 14.80
CA PRO A 54 19.40 -10.99 16.04
C PRO A 54 19.13 -9.49 15.99
N VAL A 55 18.69 -8.92 17.13
CA VAL A 55 18.44 -7.49 17.26
C VAL A 55 19.70 -6.68 16.93
N MET A 56 19.58 -5.72 16.03
CA MET A 56 20.66 -4.81 15.68
C MET A 56 20.48 -3.47 16.40
N HIS A 57 21.53 -3.04 17.12
CA HIS A 57 21.53 -1.76 17.82
C HIS A 57 22.20 -0.68 16.95
N ILE A 58 21.40 0.20 16.35
CA ILE A 58 21.89 1.26 15.45
C ILE A 58 21.76 2.61 16.16
N SER A 59 22.84 3.39 16.19
CA SER A 59 22.86 4.72 16.79
C SER A 59 22.74 5.80 15.71
N ARG A 60 22.01 6.89 16.00
CA ARG A 60 22.04 8.11 15.17
C ARG A 60 23.47 8.66 14.98
N SER A 61 24.38 8.40 15.93
CA SER A 61 25.78 8.83 15.80
C SER A 61 26.53 8.16 14.64
N THR A 62 26.07 7.00 14.14
CA THR A 62 26.65 6.34 12.97
C THR A 62 26.17 6.93 11.65
N ALA A 63 25.14 7.78 11.65
CA ALA A 63 24.59 8.37 10.43
C ALA A 63 25.66 9.15 9.64
N LYS A 64 26.58 9.83 10.32
CA LYS A 64 27.68 10.54 9.66
C LYS A 64 28.58 9.59 8.84
N LEU A 65 28.79 8.36 9.31
CA LEU A 65 29.55 7.35 8.57
C LEU A 65 28.76 6.93 7.33
N ALA A 66 27.50 6.50 7.48
CA ALA A 66 26.66 6.09 6.36
C ALA A 66 26.55 7.20 5.29
N MET A 67 26.29 8.44 5.72
CA MET A 67 26.22 9.60 4.83
C MET A 67 27.56 9.93 4.15
N SER A 68 28.70 9.65 4.78
CA SER A 68 30.01 9.82 4.13
C SER A 68 30.28 8.81 3.01
N LYS A 69 29.52 7.70 3.01
CA LYS A 69 29.61 6.64 2.01
C LYS A 69 28.57 6.77 0.91
N LEU A 70 27.46 7.44 1.20
CA LEU A 70 26.36 7.68 0.28
C LEU A 70 26.83 8.54 -0.91
N THR A 71 26.75 7.99 -2.11
CA THR A 71 27.10 8.67 -3.36
C THR A 71 25.87 9.10 -4.15
N ARG A 72 24.74 8.42 -3.98
CA ARG A 72 23.46 8.73 -4.62
C ARG A 72 22.32 8.25 -3.74
N SER A 73 21.20 8.97 -3.76
CA SER A 73 19.99 8.62 -3.02
C SER A 73 18.79 9.25 -3.72
N GLY A 74 17.69 8.53 -3.76
CA GLY A 74 16.40 9.02 -4.22
C GLY A 74 15.27 8.24 -3.55
N ALA A 75 14.11 8.88 -3.42
CA ALA A 75 12.86 8.22 -3.06
C ALA A 75 11.72 8.73 -3.94
N TYR A 76 10.74 7.86 -4.21
CA TYR A 76 9.52 8.16 -4.95
C TYR A 76 8.33 7.58 -4.18
N PHE A 77 7.25 8.35 -4.08
CA PHE A 77 6.28 8.19 -2.99
C PHE A 77 4.88 7.85 -3.47
N SER A 78 4.20 7.02 -2.68
CA SER A 78 2.77 6.80 -2.79
C SER A 78 1.97 7.94 -2.12
N PRO A 79 1.14 8.69 -2.85
CA PRO A 79 0.43 9.86 -2.31
C PRO A 79 -0.70 9.49 -1.33
N ILE A 80 -0.95 10.34 -0.33
CA ILE A 80 -2.11 10.20 0.57
C ILE A 80 -3.45 10.31 -0.18
N ARG A 81 -4.50 9.61 0.29
CA ARG A 81 -5.87 9.79 -0.24
C ARG A 81 -6.33 11.24 -0.11
N GLY A 82 -6.71 11.85 -1.24
CA GLY A 82 -7.10 13.27 -1.29
C GLY A 82 -5.93 14.24 -1.43
N GLY A 83 -4.69 13.76 -1.37
CA GLY A 83 -3.53 14.44 -1.95
C GLY A 83 -3.71 14.57 -3.46
N LYS A 84 -3.02 15.53 -4.08
CA LYS A 84 -2.96 15.56 -5.55
C LYS A 84 -2.06 14.39 -5.97
N PRO A 85 -2.57 13.33 -6.63
CA PRO A 85 -1.67 12.38 -7.26
C PRO A 85 -0.79 13.14 -8.26
N VAL A 86 0.35 12.57 -8.62
CA VAL A 86 1.13 13.06 -9.76
C VAL A 86 0.22 13.00 -10.99
N ARG A 87 -0.39 14.15 -11.33
CA ARG A 87 -1.23 14.45 -12.51
C ARG A 87 -2.07 13.30 -13.11
N ILE A 88 -2.76 12.51 -12.30
CA ILE A 88 -3.84 11.66 -12.83
C ILE A 88 -5.06 12.56 -13.09
N HIS A 89 -5.19 13.04 -14.33
CA HIS A 89 -6.24 13.97 -14.76
C HIS A 89 -7.60 13.30 -15.04
N THR A 90 -7.72 11.98 -14.84
CA THR A 90 -8.92 11.21 -15.17
C THR A 90 -9.50 10.53 -13.93
N LYS A 91 -10.83 10.51 -13.82
CA LYS A 91 -11.57 9.86 -12.72
C LYS A 91 -11.67 8.33 -12.85
N THR A 92 -11.10 7.78 -13.92
CA THR A 92 -11.11 6.36 -14.25
C THR A 92 -9.75 6.03 -14.86
N VAL A 93 -9.05 5.11 -14.19
CA VAL A 93 -7.93 4.39 -14.75
C VAL A 93 -8.47 3.62 -15.96
N SER A 94 -7.89 3.81 -17.14
CA SER A 94 -8.45 3.27 -18.40
C SER A 94 -7.37 3.19 -19.48
N ALA A 95 -7.76 2.68 -20.65
CA ALA A 95 -6.95 2.66 -21.87
C ALA A 95 -6.27 4.02 -22.12
N GLY A 96 -4.93 3.99 -22.23
CA GLY A 96 -4.10 5.19 -22.43
C GLY A 96 -3.23 5.59 -21.24
N MET A 97 -3.33 4.89 -20.11
CA MET A 97 -2.44 5.04 -18.95
C MET A 97 -1.30 4.00 -18.91
N ASN A 98 -1.16 3.21 -19.99
CA ASN A 98 -0.17 2.14 -20.06
C ASN A 98 1.24 2.63 -19.73
N LEU A 99 1.92 1.87 -18.88
CA LEU A 99 3.31 2.10 -18.55
C LEU A 99 4.17 1.84 -19.78
N THR A 100 5.17 2.68 -19.99
CA THR A 100 6.16 2.53 -21.06
C THR A 100 7.50 2.13 -20.43
N ASN A 101 8.19 1.19 -21.05
CA ASN A 101 9.55 0.85 -20.65
C ASN A 101 10.53 1.91 -21.18
N ASN A 102 11.21 2.61 -20.27
CA ASN A 102 12.19 3.66 -20.56
C ASN A 102 13.64 3.14 -20.60
N GLY A 103 13.85 1.84 -20.45
CA GLY A 103 15.14 1.17 -20.57
C GLY A 103 15.94 1.04 -19.28
N GLY A 104 15.39 1.50 -18.15
CA GLY A 104 15.96 1.32 -16.82
C GLY A 104 15.90 -0.12 -16.30
N PRO A 105 16.50 -0.36 -15.13
CA PRO A 105 16.56 -1.67 -14.51
C PRO A 105 15.21 -2.09 -13.94
N VAL A 106 15.01 -3.40 -13.83
CA VAL A 106 13.86 -4.04 -13.18
C VAL A 106 14.38 -5.12 -12.24
N VAL A 107 13.56 -5.55 -11.27
CA VAL A 107 13.91 -6.60 -10.31
C VAL A 107 13.06 -7.84 -10.58
N PRO A 108 13.54 -8.79 -11.39
CA PRO A 108 12.78 -10.02 -11.62
C PRO A 108 12.85 -11.00 -10.44
N THR A 109 13.88 -10.87 -9.60
CA THR A 109 14.10 -11.75 -8.45
C THR A 109 14.75 -11.00 -7.29
N ALA A 110 14.21 -11.17 -6.08
CA ALA A 110 14.80 -10.60 -4.86
C ALA A 110 14.40 -11.35 -3.59
N SER A 111 15.24 -11.22 -2.56
CA SER A 111 14.87 -11.49 -1.18
C SER A 111 14.54 -10.17 -0.47
N VAL A 112 13.40 -10.15 0.22
CA VAL A 112 12.88 -8.97 0.92
C VAL A 112 13.14 -9.11 2.42
N TYR A 113 13.71 -8.08 3.04
CA TYR A 113 14.06 -8.05 4.46
C TYR A 113 13.27 -6.97 5.19
N ASN A 114 12.56 -7.38 6.25
CA ASN A 114 11.72 -6.48 7.03
C ASN A 114 12.52 -5.91 8.20
N ILE A 115 12.89 -4.64 8.12
CA ILE A 115 13.58 -3.92 9.19
C ILE A 115 12.52 -3.39 10.16
N LEU A 116 12.41 -4.04 11.32
CA LEU A 116 11.40 -3.74 12.32
C LEU A 116 11.96 -2.72 13.33
N VAL A 117 11.77 -1.43 13.05
CA VAL A 117 12.36 -0.37 13.89
C VAL A 117 11.63 -0.26 15.23
N ASN A 118 12.38 -0.47 16.30
CA ASN A 118 11.95 -0.48 17.70
C ASN A 118 10.87 -1.51 18.05
N CYS A 119 10.60 -2.47 17.18
CA CYS A 119 9.67 -3.58 17.44
C CYS A 119 10.46 -4.91 17.44
N PRO A 120 10.27 -5.80 18.42
CA PRO A 120 10.96 -7.08 18.45
C PRO A 120 10.45 -8.07 17.40
N ASP A 121 9.24 -7.86 16.90
CA ASP A 121 8.54 -8.67 15.91
C ASP A 121 7.51 -7.81 15.14
N GLU A 122 6.70 -8.43 14.28
CA GLU A 122 5.75 -7.73 13.41
C GLU A 122 4.50 -7.20 14.15
N SER A 123 4.37 -7.41 15.47
CA SER A 123 3.16 -7.08 16.24
C SER A 123 2.77 -5.60 16.17
N CYS A 124 3.73 -4.70 15.93
CA CYS A 124 3.47 -3.26 15.77
C CYS A 124 2.68 -2.91 14.50
N TRP A 125 2.58 -3.83 13.54
CA TRP A 125 1.90 -3.64 12.25
C TRP A 125 0.89 -4.75 11.97
N GLY A 126 0.32 -5.35 13.03
CA GLY A 126 -0.72 -6.37 12.93
C GLY A 126 -0.21 -7.82 12.92
N GLY A 127 1.11 -8.04 12.93
CA GLY A 127 1.72 -9.32 13.30
C GLY A 127 1.80 -10.38 12.21
N ASP A 128 1.55 -10.04 10.95
CA ASP A 128 1.57 -10.99 9.82
C ASP A 128 2.11 -10.37 8.52
N ILE A 129 3.11 -9.47 8.61
CA ILE A 129 3.74 -8.84 7.43
C ILE A 129 4.35 -9.92 6.54
N SER A 130 5.20 -10.78 7.11
CA SER A 130 5.85 -11.86 6.37
C SER A 130 4.86 -12.90 5.84
N GLY A 131 3.74 -13.12 6.55
CA GLY A 131 2.67 -13.98 6.07
C GLY A 131 1.93 -13.40 4.87
N PHE A 132 1.68 -12.09 4.88
CA PHE A 132 1.22 -11.36 3.71
C PHE A 132 2.20 -11.48 2.55
N GLU A 133 3.48 -11.14 2.73
CA GLU A 133 4.50 -11.18 1.67
C GLU A 133 4.62 -12.58 1.06
N ASN A 134 4.69 -13.62 1.88
CA ASN A 134 4.72 -15.00 1.41
C ASN A 134 3.46 -15.36 0.61
N SER A 135 2.29 -14.86 1.01
CA SER A 135 1.03 -15.07 0.28
C SER A 135 1.02 -14.31 -1.04
N PHE A 136 1.49 -13.06 -1.04
CA PHE A 136 1.58 -12.20 -2.22
C PHE A 136 2.54 -12.80 -3.25
N PHE A 137 3.77 -13.13 -2.86
CA PHE A 137 4.80 -13.70 -3.74
C PHE A 137 4.47 -15.10 -4.27
N SER A 138 3.50 -15.80 -3.67
CA SER A 138 3.02 -17.10 -4.15
C SER A 138 1.64 -17.04 -4.84
N SER A 139 1.09 -15.84 -5.03
CA SER A 139 -0.25 -15.64 -5.62
C SER A 139 -0.18 -15.40 -7.13
N ASN A 140 -1.31 -15.56 -7.82
CA ASN A 140 -1.43 -15.11 -9.22
C ASN A 140 -1.30 -13.59 -9.38
N MET A 141 -1.49 -12.80 -8.31
CA MET A 141 -1.38 -11.35 -8.38
C MET A 141 0.05 -10.90 -8.66
N ILE A 142 1.07 -11.57 -8.09
CA ILE A 142 2.48 -11.20 -8.34
C ILE A 142 2.86 -11.34 -9.83
N HIS A 143 2.17 -12.21 -10.55
CA HIS A 143 2.41 -12.45 -11.98
C HIS A 143 1.82 -11.38 -12.90
N ILE A 144 1.13 -10.37 -12.35
CA ILE A 144 0.94 -9.09 -13.06
C ILE A 144 2.31 -8.49 -13.39
N LEU A 145 3.31 -8.65 -12.51
CA LEU A 145 4.63 -8.06 -12.68
C LEU A 145 5.44 -8.71 -13.81
N ASP A 146 5.12 -9.93 -14.22
CA ASP A 146 5.86 -10.69 -15.24
C ASP A 146 5.97 -9.90 -16.56
N GLN A 147 4.92 -9.14 -16.92
CA GLN A 147 4.91 -8.30 -18.12
C GLN A 147 5.93 -7.15 -18.07
N TYR A 148 6.25 -6.68 -16.87
CA TYR A 148 7.15 -5.56 -16.64
C TYR A 148 8.59 -6.05 -16.44
N VAL A 149 8.78 -7.08 -15.61
CA VAL A 149 10.12 -7.61 -15.35
C VAL A 149 10.65 -8.51 -16.47
N GLY A 150 9.81 -8.85 -17.46
CA GLY A 150 10.19 -9.56 -18.68
C GLY A 150 10.41 -11.07 -18.52
N GLN A 151 10.07 -11.61 -17.35
CA GLN A 151 10.16 -13.02 -17.01
C GLN A 151 9.19 -13.35 -15.87
N SER A 152 9.06 -14.64 -15.52
CA SER A 152 8.30 -15.00 -14.33
C SER A 152 9.00 -14.49 -13.07
N ALA A 153 8.31 -13.59 -12.37
CA ALA A 153 8.82 -12.93 -11.17
C ALA A 153 8.96 -13.95 -10.03
N THR A 154 10.04 -13.88 -9.24
CA THR A 154 10.25 -14.79 -8.11
C THR A 154 10.86 -14.05 -6.93
N TYR A 155 10.06 -13.87 -5.89
CA TYR A 155 10.46 -13.17 -4.68
C TYR A 155 10.33 -14.07 -3.45
N THR A 156 11.10 -13.75 -2.41
CA THR A 156 11.10 -14.51 -1.16
C THR A 156 11.16 -13.57 0.04
N VAL A 157 10.58 -13.98 1.15
CA VAL A 157 10.83 -13.34 2.45
C VAL A 157 12.21 -13.77 2.95
N GLY A 158 13.16 -12.84 2.96
CA GLY A 158 14.53 -13.02 3.45
C GLY A 158 14.61 -13.06 4.99
N GLY A 159 13.69 -12.37 5.66
CA GLY A 159 13.44 -12.44 7.11
C GLY A 159 13.35 -11.09 7.81
N ASP A 160 13.06 -11.15 9.10
CA ASP A 160 12.82 -9.98 9.95
C ASP A 160 14.07 -9.58 10.70
N VAL A 161 14.41 -8.29 10.64
CA VAL A 161 15.56 -7.69 11.29
C VAL A 161 15.08 -6.65 12.32
N PRO A 162 14.88 -7.05 13.58
CA PRO A 162 14.59 -6.10 14.64
C PRO A 162 15.75 -5.11 14.83
N VAL A 163 15.44 -3.81 14.85
CA VAL A 163 16.43 -2.75 15.03
C VAL A 163 16.05 -1.89 16.23
N THR A 164 17.00 -1.54 17.10
CA THR A 164 16.77 -0.43 18.04
C THR A 164 17.36 0.86 17.47
N TYR A 165 16.56 1.92 17.40
CA TYR A 165 16.95 3.23 16.89
C TYR A 165 16.30 4.36 17.68
N ASN A 166 16.99 5.48 17.90
CA ASN A 166 16.38 6.60 18.62
C ASN A 166 15.34 7.34 17.75
N THR A 167 14.05 7.17 18.05
CA THR A 167 12.92 7.82 17.36
C THR A 167 12.32 8.99 18.14
N SER A 168 12.96 9.47 19.22
CA SER A 168 12.43 10.57 20.04
C SER A 168 12.32 11.92 19.31
N SER A 169 12.86 11.99 18.10
CA SER A 169 12.64 13.07 17.14
C SER A 169 12.16 12.49 15.81
N GLN A 170 11.57 13.35 14.98
CA GLN A 170 11.31 13.08 13.57
C GLN A 170 12.50 12.37 12.89
N LEU A 171 12.21 11.35 12.09
CA LEU A 171 13.21 10.67 11.27
C LEU A 171 13.36 11.42 9.94
N GLY A 172 14.60 11.69 9.54
CA GLY A 172 14.94 12.25 8.23
C GLY A 172 15.54 11.21 7.27
N ASP A 173 15.85 11.63 6.04
CA ASP A 173 16.54 10.77 5.05
C ASP A 173 17.83 10.15 5.60
N GLN A 174 18.60 10.93 6.36
CA GLN A 174 19.85 10.46 6.96
C GLN A 174 19.64 9.32 7.96
N ASP A 175 18.49 9.28 8.64
CA ASP A 175 18.14 8.20 9.56
C ASP A 175 17.83 6.92 8.79
N ILE A 176 17.04 7.02 7.72
CA ILE A 176 16.68 5.90 6.85
C ILE A 176 17.91 5.32 6.16
N VAL A 177 18.76 6.18 5.56
CA VAL A 177 20.05 5.80 4.98
C VAL A 177 20.92 5.09 6.02
N ASN A 178 21.01 5.61 7.25
CA ASN A 178 21.83 4.98 8.30
C ASN A 178 21.30 3.60 8.69
N ILE A 179 19.99 3.44 8.82
CA ILE A 179 19.37 2.14 9.15
C ILE A 179 19.67 1.12 8.04
N ILE A 180 19.39 1.47 6.79
CA ILE A 180 19.62 0.59 5.62
C ILE A 180 21.10 0.24 5.51
N TYR A 181 22.00 1.23 5.60
CA TYR A 181 23.45 1.00 5.49
C TYR A 181 23.98 -0.02 6.50
N ASN A 182 23.49 -0.01 7.74
CA ASN A 182 23.94 -0.96 8.76
C ASN A 182 23.34 -2.36 8.55
N VAL A 183 22.09 -2.45 8.13
CA VAL A 183 21.41 -3.73 7.87
C VAL A 183 21.97 -4.40 6.60
N ALA A 184 22.11 -3.64 5.51
CA ALA A 184 22.58 -4.12 4.23
C ALA A 184 24.03 -4.65 4.28
N GLN A 185 24.89 -4.05 5.12
CA GLN A 185 26.24 -4.59 5.39
C GLN A 185 26.24 -6.05 5.87
N GLN A 186 25.17 -6.52 6.53
CA GLN A 186 25.07 -7.87 7.05
C GLN A 186 24.35 -8.84 6.10
N TYR A 187 23.42 -8.34 5.29
CA TYR A 187 22.46 -9.18 4.57
C TYR A 187 22.50 -9.03 3.04
N GLY A 188 23.40 -8.19 2.51
CA GLY A 188 23.67 -8.08 1.09
C GLY A 188 23.32 -6.71 0.50
N THR A 189 23.60 -6.55 -0.77
CA THR A 189 23.32 -5.35 -1.56
C THR A 189 23.06 -5.76 -3.01
N GLY A 190 22.60 -4.82 -3.83
CA GLY A 190 22.20 -5.02 -5.22
C GLY A 190 20.69 -5.22 -5.37
N TYR A 191 20.26 -5.44 -6.61
CA TYR A 191 18.84 -5.59 -6.96
C TYR A 191 18.20 -6.88 -6.41
N ASN A 192 18.99 -7.82 -5.90
CA ASN A 192 18.48 -9.05 -5.31
C ASN A 192 18.13 -8.94 -3.81
N ALA A 193 18.29 -7.76 -3.20
CA ALA A 193 17.94 -7.49 -1.81
C ALA A 193 17.14 -6.19 -1.69
N VAL A 194 15.92 -6.28 -1.14
CA VAL A 194 15.05 -5.13 -0.85
C VAL A 194 14.86 -5.02 0.66
N TYR A 195 14.96 -3.81 1.19
CA TYR A 195 14.86 -3.53 2.62
C TYR A 195 13.61 -2.72 2.96
N ASN A 196 12.60 -3.34 3.57
CA ASN A 196 11.39 -2.65 4.01
C ASN A 196 11.63 -2.06 5.39
N VAL A 197 11.66 -0.73 5.53
CA VAL A 197 11.88 -0.05 6.81
C VAL A 197 10.53 0.25 7.47
N PHE A 198 10.10 -0.60 8.40
CA PHE A 198 8.85 -0.42 9.11
C PHE A 198 9.01 0.53 10.30
N LEU A 199 8.17 1.56 10.35
CA LEU A 199 8.15 2.57 11.41
C LEU A 199 6.83 2.49 12.21
N GLN A 200 6.96 2.48 13.53
CA GLN A 200 5.83 2.29 14.45
C GLN A 200 4.88 3.49 14.47
N ASN A 201 3.68 3.27 15.00
CA ASN A 201 2.72 4.33 15.27
C ASN A 201 3.35 5.45 16.12
N GLY A 202 3.09 6.71 15.75
CA GLY A 202 3.62 7.90 16.41
C GLY A 202 5.01 8.34 15.92
N VAL A 203 5.66 7.60 15.01
CA VAL A 203 6.92 8.02 14.39
C VAL A 203 6.64 8.88 13.17
N GLN A 204 7.03 10.16 13.22
CA GLN A 204 7.02 11.03 12.05
C GLN A 204 8.29 10.77 11.22
N GLN A 205 8.09 10.40 9.95
CA GLN A 205 9.14 10.41 8.94
C GLN A 205 8.95 11.60 8.01
N CYS A 206 10.03 12.31 7.70
CA CYS A 206 10.04 13.34 6.67
C CYS A 206 11.24 13.14 5.76
N SER A 207 10.98 13.10 4.47
CA SER A 207 11.96 12.87 3.43
C SER A 207 11.97 14.06 2.48
N GLN A 208 13.15 14.63 2.28
CA GLN A 208 13.35 15.64 1.25
C GLN A 208 13.28 14.99 -0.14
N ASN A 209 13.75 13.75 -0.24
CA ASN A 209 13.70 12.95 -1.46
C ASN A 209 12.25 12.61 -1.86
N ALA A 210 11.40 12.22 -0.90
CA ALA A 210 9.98 11.95 -1.11
C ALA A 210 9.10 13.22 -1.06
N GLY A 211 9.69 14.42 -1.06
CA GLY A 211 8.96 15.70 -1.19
C GLY A 211 8.22 16.19 0.06
N GLY A 212 8.32 15.53 1.21
CA GLY A 212 7.80 16.03 2.48
C GLY A 212 7.63 14.98 3.58
N CYS A 213 6.55 15.10 4.34
CA CYS A 213 6.34 14.34 5.56
C CYS A 213 5.20 13.32 5.41
N TYR A 214 5.38 12.15 6.04
CA TYR A 214 4.33 11.15 6.24
C TYR A 214 3.03 11.80 6.76
N LEU A 215 1.89 11.38 6.20
CA LEU A 215 0.53 11.94 6.37
C LEU A 215 0.30 13.37 5.88
N GLN A 216 1.34 14.07 5.43
CA GLN A 216 1.20 15.35 4.75
C GLN A 216 1.34 15.20 3.23
N GLN A 217 2.20 14.28 2.80
CA GLN A 217 2.49 14.02 1.39
C GLN A 217 2.22 12.56 0.99
N TYR A 218 2.69 11.61 1.79
CA TYR A 218 2.64 10.18 1.44
C TYR A 218 2.23 9.27 2.59
N CYS A 219 1.87 8.04 2.22
CA CYS A 219 1.66 6.91 3.14
C CYS A 219 2.91 6.05 3.30
N ALA A 220 3.63 5.84 2.20
CA ALA A 220 4.93 5.18 2.15
C ALA A 220 5.71 5.69 0.92
N TYR A 221 6.91 5.18 0.73
CA TYR A 221 7.69 5.41 -0.47
C TYR A 221 8.74 4.32 -0.64
N HIS A 222 9.16 4.10 -1.88
CA HIS A 222 10.33 3.30 -2.21
C HIS A 222 11.49 4.17 -2.69
N GLY A 223 12.66 3.58 -2.80
CA GLY A 223 13.83 4.27 -3.30
C GLY A 223 15.06 3.41 -3.37
N SER A 224 16.15 4.05 -3.79
CA SER A 224 17.44 3.41 -3.90
C SER A 224 18.58 4.31 -3.43
N ASN A 225 19.63 3.68 -2.91
CA ASN A 225 20.85 4.33 -2.47
C ASN A 225 22.06 3.67 -3.11
N ASP A 226 23.03 4.48 -3.52
CA ASP A 226 24.37 4.01 -3.87
C ASP A 226 25.33 4.38 -2.74
N TYR A 227 26.09 3.40 -2.27
CA TYR A 227 27.19 3.58 -1.34
C TYR A 227 28.52 3.22 -2.00
N SER A 228 29.54 4.02 -1.72
CA SER A 228 30.90 3.83 -2.25
C SER A 228 31.60 2.55 -1.81
N ASP A 229 31.14 1.89 -0.74
CA ASP A 229 31.77 0.70 -0.15
C ASP A 229 30.90 -0.55 -0.14
N ILE A 230 29.58 -0.42 0.03
CA ILE A 230 28.66 -1.57 0.04
C ILE A 230 27.87 -1.73 -1.27
N GLY A 231 27.90 -0.73 -2.16
CA GLY A 231 27.19 -0.77 -3.44
C GLY A 231 25.74 -0.27 -3.35
N HIS A 232 24.89 -0.82 -4.19
CA HIS A 232 23.51 -0.35 -4.40
C HIS A 232 22.53 -1.01 -3.42
N THR A 233 21.53 -0.29 -2.92
CA THR A 233 20.46 -0.87 -2.08
C THR A 233 19.10 -0.37 -2.53
N LEU A 234 18.13 -1.28 -2.58
CA LEU A 234 16.72 -0.97 -2.77
C LEU A 234 15.99 -1.02 -1.43
N TYR A 235 15.02 -0.13 -1.24
CA TYR A 235 14.30 -0.07 0.03
C TYR A 235 12.89 0.50 -0.13
N THR A 236 12.02 0.14 0.81
CA THR A 236 10.77 0.85 1.07
C THR A 236 10.81 1.45 2.48
N VAL A 237 10.00 2.47 2.72
CA VAL A 237 9.77 3.03 4.05
C VAL A 237 8.29 2.95 4.34
N GLU A 238 7.95 2.16 5.35
CA GLU A 238 6.59 1.75 5.71
C GLU A 238 6.20 2.31 7.09
N PRO A 239 5.75 3.56 7.17
CA PRO A 239 5.05 4.06 8.35
C PRO A 239 3.81 3.24 8.71
N TYR A 240 3.30 3.45 9.92
CA TYR A 240 2.09 2.78 10.40
C TYR A 240 0.86 3.14 9.54
N GLN A 241 0.16 2.17 8.96
CA GLN A 241 -0.85 2.46 7.92
C GLN A 241 -2.30 2.58 8.41
N ASP A 242 -2.62 2.16 9.64
CA ASP A 242 -3.98 2.27 10.21
C ASP A 242 -4.27 3.68 10.73
N VAL A 243 -4.31 4.60 9.77
CA VAL A 243 -4.52 6.03 9.96
C VAL A 243 -5.35 6.58 8.80
N SER A 244 -6.08 7.65 9.08
CA SER A 244 -6.90 8.32 8.07
C SER A 244 -6.06 8.75 6.87
N GLY A 245 -6.47 8.35 5.67
CA GLY A 245 -5.80 8.68 4.41
C GLY A 245 -4.94 7.54 3.84
N CYS A 246 -4.48 6.61 4.69
CA CYS A 246 -3.62 5.49 4.29
C CYS A 246 -4.27 4.12 4.52
N GLN A 247 -5.30 4.06 5.36
CA GLN A 247 -6.04 2.83 5.59
C GLN A 247 -6.80 2.32 4.34
N VAL A 248 -7.04 1.01 4.28
CA VAL A 248 -7.86 0.37 3.25
C VAL A 248 -9.27 0.96 3.16
N SER A 249 -9.92 0.78 2.00
CA SER A 249 -11.22 1.38 1.70
C SER A 249 -12.35 0.91 2.61
N SER A 250 -12.39 -0.36 3.02
CA SER A 250 -13.42 -0.83 3.96
C SER A 250 -13.38 -0.06 5.29
N VAL A 251 -12.20 0.10 5.86
CA VAL A 251 -11.98 0.82 7.13
C VAL A 251 -12.28 2.31 6.94
N SER A 252 -11.81 2.91 5.84
CA SER A 252 -12.12 4.30 5.50
C SER A 252 -13.62 4.59 5.40
N ASN A 253 -14.42 3.58 5.05
CA ASN A 253 -15.87 3.68 4.93
C ASN A 253 -16.62 3.29 6.23
N GLY A 254 -15.91 3.16 7.35
CA GLY A 254 -16.48 2.78 8.65
C GLY A 254 -16.78 1.28 8.80
N GLY A 255 -16.26 0.45 7.88
CA GLY A 255 -16.38 -1.00 7.91
C GLY A 255 -15.21 -1.68 8.61
N GLN A 256 -15.07 -2.98 8.34
CA GLN A 256 -13.98 -3.82 8.83
C GLN A 256 -13.31 -4.51 7.64
N SER A 257 -11.99 -4.66 7.71
CA SER A 257 -11.19 -5.42 6.76
C SER A 257 -11.03 -6.87 7.26
N PRO A 258 -10.74 -7.85 6.39
CA PRO A 258 -10.76 -9.28 6.72
C PRO A 258 -9.79 -9.69 7.83
N ASN A 259 -8.64 -9.04 7.97
CA ASN A 259 -7.61 -9.37 8.96
C ASN A 259 -7.42 -8.30 10.04
N GLY A 260 -8.24 -7.25 10.02
CA GLY A 260 -8.10 -6.07 10.87
C GLY A 260 -7.36 -4.94 10.16
N SER A 261 -7.69 -3.71 10.56
CA SER A 261 -7.30 -2.48 9.86
C SER A 261 -5.79 -2.33 9.72
N THR A 262 -5.02 -2.70 10.74
CA THR A 262 -3.56 -2.55 10.76
C THR A 262 -2.85 -3.39 9.70
N ILE A 263 -3.09 -4.70 9.67
CA ILE A 263 -2.36 -5.57 8.76
C ILE A 263 -2.85 -5.40 7.31
N ASP A 264 -4.16 -5.24 7.06
CA ASP A 264 -4.65 -5.06 5.68
C ASP A 264 -4.18 -3.71 5.10
N SER A 265 -4.14 -2.64 5.90
CA SER A 265 -3.59 -1.35 5.46
C SER A 265 -2.09 -1.42 5.23
N THR A 266 -1.35 -2.11 6.10
CA THR A 266 0.09 -2.34 5.92
C THR A 266 0.35 -3.16 4.65
N ALA A 267 -0.40 -4.25 4.45
CA ALA A 267 -0.31 -5.10 3.26
C ALA A 267 -0.61 -4.34 1.97
N SER A 268 -1.64 -3.48 1.96
CA SER A 268 -2.01 -2.70 0.78
C SER A 268 -0.94 -1.70 0.39
N THR A 269 -0.32 -1.02 1.34
CA THR A 269 0.76 -0.07 1.04
C THR A 269 2.05 -0.80 0.71
N LEU A 270 2.36 -1.90 1.40
CA LEU A 270 3.53 -2.70 1.11
C LEU A 270 3.46 -3.34 -0.28
N SER A 271 2.29 -3.81 -0.74
CA SER A 271 2.13 -4.35 -2.09
C SER A 271 2.42 -3.30 -3.16
N HIS A 272 1.97 -2.06 -2.93
CA HIS A 272 2.21 -0.92 -3.80
C HIS A 272 3.71 -0.65 -3.92
N GLU A 273 4.37 -0.38 -2.80
CA GLU A 273 5.79 0.01 -2.80
C GLU A 273 6.70 -1.11 -3.31
N LEU A 274 6.40 -2.39 -2.99
CA LEU A 274 7.15 -3.52 -3.53
C LEU A 274 6.95 -3.67 -5.03
N SER A 275 5.71 -3.56 -5.53
CA SER A 275 5.44 -3.69 -6.97
C SER A 275 6.18 -2.63 -7.76
N GLU A 276 6.16 -1.37 -7.29
CA GLU A 276 6.91 -0.26 -7.89
C GLU A 276 8.42 -0.46 -7.79
N THR A 277 8.93 -0.85 -6.61
CA THR A 277 10.35 -1.21 -6.43
C THR A 277 10.79 -2.28 -7.42
N PHE A 278 9.92 -3.24 -7.75
CA PHE A 278 10.28 -4.30 -8.68
C PHE A 278 10.21 -3.88 -10.15
N THR A 279 9.28 -2.99 -10.51
CA THR A 279 9.08 -2.56 -11.90
C THR A 279 9.88 -1.32 -12.30
N ASP A 280 10.28 -0.47 -11.34
CA ASP A 280 11.12 0.70 -11.57
C ASP A 280 11.93 1.08 -10.30
N PRO A 281 12.86 0.21 -9.84
CA PRO A 281 13.63 0.37 -8.60
C PRO A 281 14.42 1.69 -8.47
N ASP A 282 14.72 2.34 -9.59
CA ASP A 282 15.56 3.53 -9.66
C ASP A 282 14.84 4.77 -10.19
N VAL A 283 13.50 4.74 -10.16
CA VAL A 283 12.65 5.87 -10.57
C VAL A 283 13.11 7.18 -9.93
N ALA A 284 13.43 7.13 -8.64
CA ALA A 284 13.73 8.30 -7.83
C ALA A 284 15.11 8.92 -8.12
N ILE A 285 15.98 8.17 -8.76
CA ILE A 285 17.28 8.66 -9.21
C ILE A 285 17.27 8.96 -10.72
N ASN A 286 16.10 8.95 -11.36
CA ASN A 286 15.87 9.24 -12.77
C ASN A 286 16.57 8.23 -13.71
N ASN A 287 16.57 6.96 -13.33
CA ASN A 287 16.96 5.83 -14.18
C ASN A 287 15.74 4.96 -14.45
N LEU A 288 14.76 5.55 -15.15
CA LEU A 288 13.39 5.06 -15.29
C LEU A 288 13.31 3.75 -16.06
N ALA A 289 12.55 2.79 -15.54
CA ALA A 289 12.07 1.60 -16.24
C ALA A 289 10.59 1.78 -16.62
N TRP A 290 9.65 1.19 -15.88
CA TRP A 290 8.24 1.22 -16.24
C TRP A 290 7.49 2.38 -15.61
N TYR A 291 7.29 3.41 -16.42
CA TYR A 291 6.68 4.68 -16.01
C TYR A 291 5.77 5.20 -17.12
N ASN A 292 4.65 5.84 -16.79
CA ASN A 292 3.81 6.48 -17.82
C ASN A 292 4.14 7.98 -18.00
N SER A 293 3.73 8.53 -19.14
CA SER A 293 3.92 9.95 -19.46
C SER A 293 3.15 10.93 -18.57
N SER A 294 2.18 10.44 -17.79
CA SER A 294 1.35 11.22 -16.87
C SER A 294 1.93 11.28 -15.46
N GLY A 295 3.02 10.54 -15.21
CA GLY A 295 3.74 10.57 -13.95
C GLY A 295 3.33 9.53 -12.92
N GLY A 296 2.83 8.36 -13.35
CA GLY A 296 2.47 7.28 -12.42
C GLY A 296 3.23 5.98 -12.74
N GLU A 297 3.62 5.28 -11.68
CA GLU A 297 4.06 3.89 -11.68
C GLU A 297 2.86 2.91 -11.60
N ILE A 298 3.15 1.61 -11.49
CA ILE A 298 2.13 0.55 -11.48
C ILE A 298 1.15 0.68 -10.29
N GLY A 299 1.66 0.99 -9.10
CA GLY A 299 0.88 1.10 -7.88
C GLY A 299 0.12 2.41 -7.79
N ASP A 300 0.75 3.52 -8.18
CA ASP A 300 0.19 4.86 -8.27
C ASP A 300 -1.15 4.90 -8.99
N LEU A 301 -1.22 4.20 -10.13
CA LEU A 301 -2.41 4.17 -10.96
C LEU A 301 -3.58 3.49 -10.28
N CYS A 302 -3.32 2.55 -9.38
CA CYS A 302 -4.36 1.73 -8.75
C CYS A 302 -4.55 2.04 -7.26
N ALA A 303 -3.91 3.09 -6.77
CA ALA A 303 -4.02 3.54 -5.40
C ALA A 303 -5.41 4.15 -5.10
N PRO A 304 -5.86 4.08 -3.84
CA PRO A 304 -7.03 4.83 -3.38
C PRO A 304 -6.95 6.35 -3.61
N ALA A 305 -5.74 6.91 -3.66
CA ALA A 305 -5.53 8.32 -4.01
C ALA A 305 -5.90 8.63 -5.47
N ALA A 306 -5.80 7.65 -6.38
CA ALA A 306 -6.30 7.73 -7.76
C ALA A 306 -7.81 7.48 -7.87
N GLY A 307 -8.50 7.21 -6.75
CA GLY A 307 -9.94 6.92 -6.70
C GLY A 307 -10.28 5.46 -6.94
N VAL A 308 -9.30 4.56 -6.99
CA VAL A 308 -9.51 3.11 -7.11
C VAL A 308 -9.61 2.48 -5.71
N PRO A 309 -10.76 1.89 -5.34
CA PRO A 309 -10.88 1.28 -4.01
C PRO A 309 -10.05 -0.01 -3.92
N THR A 310 -9.51 -0.28 -2.73
CA THR A 310 -8.99 -1.60 -2.36
C THR A 310 -10.09 -2.66 -2.41
N GLN A 311 -9.70 -3.91 -2.62
CA GLN A 311 -10.60 -5.06 -2.68
C GLN A 311 -10.10 -6.19 -1.79
N GLN A 312 -11.01 -7.07 -1.36
CA GLN A 312 -10.63 -8.33 -0.73
C GLN A 312 -10.16 -9.31 -1.80
N VAL A 313 -8.91 -9.74 -1.70
CA VAL A 313 -8.21 -10.58 -2.67
C VAL A 313 -7.77 -11.85 -1.99
N THR A 314 -7.97 -12.98 -2.65
CA THR A 314 -7.39 -14.24 -2.21
C THR A 314 -5.97 -14.34 -2.75
N LEU A 315 -4.98 -14.10 -1.89
CA LEU A 315 -3.56 -14.30 -2.15
C LEU A 315 -3.18 -15.71 -1.72
N ASN A 316 -3.08 -16.62 -2.70
CA ASN A 316 -2.94 -18.05 -2.48
C ASN A 316 -4.10 -18.62 -1.64
N THR A 317 -3.90 -18.91 -0.34
CA THR A 317 -4.97 -19.41 0.55
C THR A 317 -5.48 -18.35 1.54
N ASN A 318 -4.83 -17.19 1.60
CA ASN A 318 -5.15 -16.14 2.57
C ASN A 318 -5.90 -15.00 1.89
N VAL A 319 -6.84 -14.39 2.59
CA VAL A 319 -7.60 -13.24 2.06
C VAL A 319 -7.05 -11.98 2.70
N PHE A 320 -6.63 -11.00 1.91
CA PHE A 320 -6.23 -9.66 2.37
C PHE A 320 -7.08 -8.60 1.67
N GLU A 321 -7.27 -7.45 2.29
CA GLU A 321 -7.79 -6.29 1.56
C GLU A 321 -6.63 -5.40 1.10
N ILE A 322 -6.41 -5.31 -0.22
CA ILE A 322 -5.31 -4.55 -0.81
C ILE A 322 -5.74 -3.81 -2.08
N GLN A 323 -4.94 -2.84 -2.50
CA GLN A 323 -5.07 -2.21 -3.81
C GLN A 323 -4.76 -3.19 -4.95
N GLY A 324 -5.18 -2.85 -6.16
CA GLY A 324 -4.76 -3.56 -7.37
C GLY A 324 -3.43 -3.00 -7.87
N GLU A 325 -2.90 -3.63 -8.90
CA GLU A 325 -1.74 -3.15 -9.65
C GLU A 325 -2.14 -2.91 -11.11
N TYR A 326 -1.59 -1.88 -11.75
CA TYR A 326 -1.92 -1.60 -13.14
C TYR A 326 -1.39 -2.71 -14.06
N ASP A 327 -2.24 -3.20 -14.96
CA ASP A 327 -1.87 -4.28 -15.88
C ASP A 327 -2.03 -3.79 -17.32
N ASN A 328 -0.90 -3.61 -18.03
CA ASN A 328 -0.90 -3.17 -19.43
C ASN A 328 -1.67 -4.15 -20.35
N ASN A 329 -1.75 -5.44 -20.02
CA ASN A 329 -2.45 -6.43 -20.84
C ASN A 329 -3.96 -6.21 -20.87
N VAL A 330 -4.53 -5.70 -19.78
CA VAL A 330 -5.96 -5.35 -19.69
C VAL A 330 -6.21 -3.84 -19.71
N SER A 331 -5.13 -3.04 -19.64
CA SER A 331 -5.14 -1.57 -19.61
C SER A 331 -6.00 -0.99 -18.48
N ASP A 332 -5.97 -1.65 -17.31
CA ASP A 332 -6.74 -1.31 -16.11
C ASP A 332 -6.06 -1.89 -14.85
N CYS A 333 -6.60 -1.56 -13.68
CA CYS A 333 -6.18 -2.15 -12.41
C CYS A 333 -6.64 -3.60 -12.29
N SER A 334 -5.73 -4.49 -11.89
CA SER A 334 -6.00 -5.90 -11.68
C SER A 334 -5.53 -6.39 -10.30
N TRP A 335 -6.12 -7.50 -9.87
CA TRP A 335 -5.78 -8.22 -8.63
C TRP A 335 -5.34 -9.67 -8.93
N GLN A 336 -5.15 -9.99 -10.22
CA GLN A 336 -4.70 -11.29 -10.71
C GLN A 336 -4.04 -11.10 -12.08
N SER A 337 -3.08 -11.95 -12.42
CA SER A 337 -2.57 -12.00 -13.79
C SER A 337 -3.69 -12.39 -14.78
N PRO A 338 -3.60 -11.97 -16.06
CA PRO A 338 -4.47 -12.45 -17.13
C PRO A 338 -4.42 -13.98 -17.32
#